data_AF-A0A9J6HBB3-F1
#
_entry.id   AF-A0A9J6HBB3-F1
#
_cell.length_a   1.000
_cell.length_b   1.000
_cell.length_c   1.000
_cell.angle_alpha   90.00
_cell.angle_beta   90.00
_cell.angle_gamma   90.00
#
_symmetry.space_group_name_H-M   'P 1'
#
loop_
_entity.id
_entity.type
_entity.pdbx_description
1 polymer ?
#
loop_
_entity_poly.entity_id
_entity_poly.type
_entity_poly.pdbx_seq_one_letter_code
_entity_poly.pdbx_strand_id
1 'polypeptide(L)'
;MREDVEKMRASNAAVAEETLSEQISKLPQKQQKCVRQCFAAAAAKKKGFRYSKLWILECIIMKMKSSRLYDHIRDNEILSLPSKSTLKRYTALYKSAFGFSKKVLEELKNKTQDMDPFKKHGGLLVDELKLAENISVKQSGQIEGFVDLGPFTSAADRTTHSDHGMVILFVPFVGGWTQVIGTFATRGNIKGDLLAQIMVEATVLTEKSGLFVDFITCDGATWNRRMWTLLGVKGTRGSVKCKVKHPVDESRYLHFVSDFPHLIKCLRNGLLKCSFNTPDGDVSHFLLPFMKKGTCLRNSTSFKPPGERKSAVCFAFPALLSIFFPQVSLWHVKKAYDLDFKSLTLKAMPGITKCHVQPTSFEQQRVSYAFQLFGERVLQGLHLYKDEIEAKTGP
;
A
#
# COMPACT_ATOMS: atom_id res chain seq x y z
N MET A 1 60.41 16.55 10.51
CA MET A 1 59.30 16.29 9.55
C MET A 1 59.64 15.19 8.53
N ARG A 2 60.71 15.31 7.72
CA ARG A 2 61.10 14.21 6.79
C ARG A 2 61.59 12.96 7.54
N GLU A 3 62.44 13.12 8.56
CA GLU A 3 62.90 12.00 9.41
C GLU A 3 61.76 11.35 10.18
N ASP A 4 60.79 12.11 10.67
CA ASP A 4 59.61 11.57 11.37
C ASP A 4 58.75 10.72 10.44
N VAL A 5 58.59 11.14 9.19
CA VAL A 5 57.87 10.38 8.16
C VAL A 5 58.61 9.10 7.80
N GLU A 6 59.94 9.12 7.72
CA GLU A 6 60.75 7.93 7.48
C GLU A 6 60.72 6.96 8.67
N LYS A 7 60.80 7.46 9.91
CA LYS A 7 60.60 6.65 11.13
C LYS A 7 59.21 6.01 11.16
N MET A 8 58.16 6.75 10.84
CA MET A 8 56.80 6.22 10.77
C MET A 8 56.64 5.16 9.66
N ARG A 9 57.30 5.34 8.51
CA ARG A 9 57.30 4.33 7.43
C ARG A 9 58.01 3.04 7.86
N ALA A 10 59.16 3.14 8.52
CA ALA A 10 59.89 1.99 9.04
C ALA A 10 59.09 1.26 10.13
N SER A 11 58.44 2.02 11.04
CA SER A 11 57.56 1.47 12.06
C SER A 11 56.33 0.76 11.46
N ASN A 12 55.68 1.37 10.47
CA ASN A 12 54.52 0.77 9.79
C ASN A 12 54.90 -0.47 8.97
N ALA A 13 56.10 -0.52 8.39
CA ALA A 13 56.61 -1.70 7.68
C ALA A 13 56.93 -2.87 8.63
N ALA A 14 57.17 -2.59 9.92
CA ALA A 14 57.41 -3.58 10.95
C ALA A 14 56.13 -4.11 11.63
N VAL A 15 54.98 -3.46 11.42
CA VAL A 15 53.68 -3.94 11.94
C VAL A 15 53.22 -5.14 11.11
N ALA A 16 53.04 -6.28 11.76
CA ALA A 16 52.52 -7.48 11.13
C ALA A 16 51.09 -7.26 10.59
N GLU A 17 50.82 -7.75 9.38
CA GLU A 17 49.50 -7.70 8.74
C GLU A 17 48.40 -8.37 9.61
N GLU A 18 48.81 -9.33 10.44
CA GLU A 18 47.98 -10.02 11.43
C GLU A 18 47.37 -9.06 12.47
N THR A 19 48.17 -8.12 12.98
CA THR A 19 47.72 -7.13 13.98
C THR A 19 46.64 -6.22 13.40
N LEU A 20 46.77 -5.82 12.13
CA LEU A 20 45.78 -4.99 11.43
C LEU A 20 44.49 -5.78 11.18
N SER A 21 44.61 -7.05 10.76
CA SER A 21 43.46 -7.93 10.54
C SER A 21 42.66 -8.16 11.83
N GLU A 22 43.36 -8.31 12.96
CA GLU A 22 42.74 -8.45 14.28
C GLU A 22 41.97 -7.20 14.69
N GLN A 23 42.51 -5.99 14.51
CA GLN A 23 41.78 -4.76 14.81
C GLN A 23 40.57 -4.57 13.88
N ILE A 24 40.71 -4.91 12.59
CA ILE A 24 39.57 -4.89 11.67
C ILE A 24 38.49 -5.87 12.13
N SER A 25 38.85 -7.05 12.63
CA SER A 25 37.88 -8.06 13.07
C SER A 25 36.95 -7.58 14.19
N LYS A 26 37.39 -6.60 14.99
CA LYS A 26 36.60 -5.98 16.07
C LYS A 26 35.48 -5.06 15.54
N LEU A 27 35.58 -4.60 14.29
CA LEU A 27 34.58 -3.72 13.69
C LEU A 27 33.35 -4.51 13.21
N PRO A 28 32.16 -3.89 13.12
CA PRO A 28 31.00 -4.45 12.42
C PRO A 28 31.32 -4.87 10.97
N GLN A 29 30.74 -5.98 10.49
CA GLN A 29 31.05 -6.56 9.17
C GLN A 29 31.03 -5.56 7.99
N LYS A 30 30.11 -4.59 8.00
CA LYS A 30 30.05 -3.55 6.95
C LYS A 30 31.24 -2.59 7.01
N GLN A 31 31.63 -2.21 8.22
CA GLN A 31 32.82 -1.37 8.45
C GLN A 31 34.08 -2.13 8.07
N GLN A 32 34.19 -3.43 8.42
CA GLN A 32 35.31 -4.27 7.97
C GLN A 32 35.48 -4.26 6.46
N LYS A 33 34.37 -4.48 5.72
CA LYS A 33 34.37 -4.45 4.26
C LYS A 33 34.77 -3.08 3.71
N CYS A 34 34.25 -2.01 4.30
CA CYS A 34 34.59 -0.65 3.92
C CYS A 34 36.08 -0.36 4.10
N VAL A 35 36.64 -0.67 5.27
CA VAL A 35 38.05 -0.46 5.61
C VAL A 35 38.96 -1.28 4.68
N ARG A 36 38.67 -2.57 4.49
CA ARG A 36 39.40 -3.43 3.55
C ARG A 36 39.35 -2.87 2.12
N GLN A 37 38.21 -2.31 1.71
CA GLN A 37 38.06 -1.71 0.39
C GLN A 37 38.89 -0.43 0.25
N CYS A 38 38.97 0.41 1.29
CA CYS A 38 39.80 1.61 1.31
C CYS A 38 41.29 1.26 1.19
N PHE A 39 41.78 0.27 1.95
CA PHE A 39 43.17 -0.18 1.83
C PHE A 39 43.47 -0.78 0.45
N ALA A 40 42.59 -1.64 -0.07
CA ALA A 40 42.75 -2.21 -1.41
C ALA A 40 42.73 -1.13 -2.51
N ALA A 41 41.91 -0.09 -2.35
CA ALA A 41 41.86 1.02 -3.28
C ALA A 41 43.10 1.93 -3.20
N ALA A 42 43.64 2.13 -2.00
CA ALA A 42 44.86 2.90 -1.78
C ALA A 42 46.10 2.20 -2.38
N ALA A 43 46.15 0.86 -2.33
CA ALA A 43 47.22 0.08 -2.95
C ALA A 43 47.08 -0.05 -4.48
N ALA A 44 45.90 0.19 -5.03
CA ALA A 44 45.61 0.03 -6.44
C ALA A 44 45.79 1.32 -7.25
N LYS A 45 45.95 1.17 -8.57
CA LYS A 45 45.90 2.31 -9.50
C LYS A 45 44.50 2.94 -9.48
N LYS A 46 44.44 4.27 -9.60
CA LYS A 46 43.17 5.05 -9.65
C LYS A 46 42.18 4.56 -10.72
N LYS A 47 42.65 3.92 -11.80
CA LYS A 47 41.84 3.35 -12.88
C LYS A 47 41.94 1.82 -12.89
N GLY A 48 40.81 1.15 -13.17
CA GLY A 48 40.75 -0.30 -13.35
C GLY A 48 40.57 -1.12 -12.07
N PHE A 49 40.43 -0.47 -10.91
CA PHE A 49 40.17 -1.13 -9.64
C PHE A 49 38.84 -1.90 -9.64
N ARG A 50 38.89 -3.17 -9.23
CA ARG A 50 37.72 -4.07 -9.20
C ARG A 50 37.14 -4.12 -7.79
N TYR A 51 35.89 -3.67 -7.66
CA TYR A 51 35.14 -3.75 -6.41
C TYR A 51 34.54 -5.13 -6.21
N SER A 52 34.43 -5.57 -4.95
CA SER A 52 33.71 -6.81 -4.62
C SER A 52 32.21 -6.68 -4.91
N LYS A 53 31.55 -7.77 -5.31
CA LYS A 53 30.11 -7.75 -5.63
C LYS A 53 29.24 -7.27 -4.45
N LEU A 54 29.61 -7.67 -3.22
CA LEU A 54 28.92 -7.25 -2.00
C LEU A 54 29.07 -5.74 -1.73
N TRP A 55 30.25 -5.17 -1.98
CA TRP A 55 30.47 -3.73 -1.85
C TRP A 55 29.68 -2.95 -2.90
N ILE A 56 29.64 -3.44 -4.14
CA ILE A 56 28.86 -2.83 -5.21
C ILE A 56 27.37 -2.82 -4.84
N LEU A 57 26.84 -3.92 -4.28
CA LEU A 57 25.45 -3.97 -3.83
C LEU A 57 25.18 -2.91 -2.75
N GLU A 58 26.05 -2.77 -1.75
CA GLU A 58 25.91 -1.73 -0.73
C GLU A 58 25.98 -0.32 -1.35
N CYS A 59 26.86 -0.10 -2.33
CA CYS A 59 26.95 1.16 -3.06
C CYS A 59 25.69 1.47 -3.89
N ILE A 60 25.06 0.45 -4.49
CA ILE A 60 23.75 0.59 -5.16
C ILE A 60 22.70 1.03 -4.14
N ILE A 61 22.62 0.37 -2.98
CA ILE A 61 21.67 0.70 -1.91
C ILE A 61 21.91 2.13 -1.38
N MET A 62 23.17 2.51 -1.16
CA MET A 62 23.57 3.84 -0.72
C MET A 62 23.12 4.91 -1.73
N LYS A 63 23.34 4.65 -3.02
CA LYS A 63 22.90 5.54 -4.10
C LYS A 63 21.38 5.63 -4.21
N MET A 64 20.66 4.52 -3.99
CA MET A 64 19.19 4.50 -3.95
C MET A 64 18.65 5.34 -2.78
N LYS A 65 19.31 5.32 -1.61
CA LYS A 65 18.94 6.14 -0.46
C LYS A 65 19.18 7.64 -0.71
N SER A 66 20.33 8.00 -1.28
CA SER A 66 20.60 9.38 -1.67
C SER A 66 21.70 9.47 -2.72
N SER A 67 21.33 9.80 -3.96
CA SER A 67 22.32 9.98 -5.03
C SER A 67 23.22 11.19 -4.79
N ARG A 68 22.71 12.26 -4.15
CA ARG A 68 23.49 13.47 -3.84
C ARG A 68 24.57 13.18 -2.80
N LEU A 69 24.20 12.46 -1.74
CA LEU A 69 25.17 12.06 -0.71
C LEU A 69 26.22 11.10 -1.29
N TYR A 70 25.80 10.15 -2.13
CA TYR A 70 26.71 9.24 -2.81
C TYR A 70 27.75 9.99 -3.66
N ASP A 71 27.32 11.00 -4.42
CA ASP A 71 28.21 11.83 -5.23
C ASP A 71 29.13 12.68 -4.36
N HIS A 72 28.61 13.31 -3.30
CA HIS A 72 29.42 14.06 -2.35
C HIS A 72 30.53 13.20 -1.71
N ILE A 73 30.21 11.99 -1.23
CA ILE A 73 31.20 11.07 -0.63
C ILE A 73 32.25 10.65 -1.66
N ARG A 74 31.84 10.40 -2.91
CA ARG A 74 32.76 9.98 -3.98
C ARG A 74 33.66 11.13 -4.42
N ASP A 75 33.09 12.31 -4.67
CA ASP A 75 33.79 13.44 -5.27
C ASP A 75 34.78 14.09 -4.28
N ASN A 76 34.50 14.00 -2.98
CA ASN A 76 35.44 14.39 -1.91
C ASN A 76 36.38 13.25 -1.49
N GLU A 77 36.39 12.13 -2.21
CA GLU A 77 37.23 10.96 -1.94
C GLU A 77 37.13 10.43 -0.49
N ILE A 78 35.99 10.65 0.19
CA ILE A 78 35.77 10.25 1.59
C ILE A 78 35.79 8.72 1.72
N LEU A 79 35.19 8.02 0.74
CA LEU A 79 35.20 6.56 0.63
C LEU A 79 35.54 6.12 -0.78
N SER A 80 36.14 4.93 -0.91
CA SER A 80 36.36 4.29 -2.20
C SER A 80 35.05 3.76 -2.80
N LEU A 81 34.42 4.61 -3.63
CA LEU A 81 33.13 4.33 -4.25
C LEU A 81 33.23 4.14 -5.77
N PRO A 82 32.50 3.16 -6.35
CA PRO A 82 32.46 2.97 -7.80
C PRO A 82 31.80 4.16 -8.52
N SER A 83 32.18 4.34 -9.79
CA SER A 83 31.59 5.36 -10.65
C SER A 83 30.10 5.10 -10.93
N LYS A 84 29.35 6.16 -11.26
CA LYS A 84 27.93 6.06 -11.66
C LYS A 84 27.73 5.04 -12.79
N SER A 85 28.63 5.02 -13.77
CA SER A 85 28.58 4.10 -14.91
C SER A 85 28.78 2.65 -14.50
N THR A 86 29.66 2.40 -13.52
CA THR A 86 29.83 1.06 -12.94
C THR A 86 28.56 0.61 -12.25
N LEU A 87 27.96 1.44 -11.40
CA LEU A 87 26.69 1.11 -10.75
C LEU A 87 25.59 0.83 -11.77
N LYS A 88 25.42 1.69 -12.79
CA LYS A 88 24.45 1.49 -13.87
C LYS A 88 24.63 0.15 -14.58
N ARG A 89 25.87 -0.25 -14.88
CA ARG A 89 26.17 -1.55 -15.50
C ARG A 89 25.73 -2.73 -14.61
N TYR A 90 25.95 -2.64 -13.30
CA TYR A 90 25.50 -3.68 -12.37
C TYR A 90 23.98 -3.69 -12.19
N THR A 91 23.35 -2.52 -12.10
CA THR A 91 21.88 -2.42 -12.04
C THR A 91 21.23 -2.95 -13.32
N ALA A 92 21.84 -2.73 -14.50
CA ALA A 92 21.32 -3.21 -15.78
C ALA A 92 21.28 -4.75 -15.90
N LEU A 93 22.06 -5.48 -15.09
CA LEU A 93 21.98 -6.95 -15.01
C LEU A 93 20.65 -7.42 -14.41
N TYR A 94 20.04 -6.60 -13.56
CA TYR A 94 18.72 -6.86 -12.99
C TYR A 94 17.66 -6.42 -13.99
N LYS A 95 17.32 -7.31 -14.92
CA LYS A 95 16.16 -7.13 -15.79
C LYS A 95 14.88 -7.28 -14.96
N SER A 96 14.22 -6.16 -14.69
CA SER A 96 12.81 -6.15 -14.30
C SER A 96 11.97 -6.29 -15.57
N ALA A 97 11.13 -7.32 -15.62
CA ALA A 97 10.10 -7.48 -16.64
C ALA A 97 8.73 -7.36 -15.96
N PHE A 98 7.71 -6.93 -16.71
CA PHE A 98 6.34 -7.00 -16.24
C PHE A 98 5.87 -8.46 -16.15
N GLY A 99 4.84 -8.70 -15.36
CA GLY A 99 4.39 -10.02 -14.94
C GLY A 99 4.88 -10.41 -13.55
N PHE A 100 4.74 -11.70 -13.25
CA PHE A 100 5.20 -12.29 -12.01
C PHE A 100 6.72 -12.51 -12.03
N SER A 101 7.41 -12.03 -11.00
CA SER A 101 8.86 -12.14 -10.92
C SER A 101 9.28 -13.52 -10.43
N LYS A 102 9.61 -14.42 -11.37
CA LYS A 102 10.06 -15.79 -11.08
C LYS A 102 11.25 -15.83 -10.12
N LYS A 103 12.24 -14.96 -10.32
CA LYS A 103 13.43 -14.86 -9.46
C LYS A 103 13.08 -14.50 -8.01
N VAL A 104 12.10 -13.61 -7.83
CA VAL A 104 11.63 -13.23 -6.49
C VAL A 104 10.88 -14.38 -5.86
N LEU A 105 10.00 -15.05 -6.59
CA LEU A 105 9.25 -16.22 -6.10
C LEU A 105 10.16 -17.40 -5.72
N GLU A 106 11.21 -17.66 -6.51
CA GLU A 106 12.24 -18.68 -6.21
C GLU A 106 13.02 -18.32 -4.93
N GLU A 107 13.42 -17.06 -4.78
CA GLU A 107 14.13 -16.60 -3.58
C GLU A 107 13.22 -16.61 -2.35
N LEU A 108 11.94 -16.27 -2.51
CA LEU A 108 10.94 -16.41 -1.45
C LEU A 108 10.81 -17.87 -1.02
N LYS A 109 10.79 -18.82 -1.97
CA LYS A 109 10.74 -20.25 -1.67
C LYS A 109 11.93 -20.72 -0.83
N ASN A 110 13.11 -20.18 -1.06
CA ASN A 110 14.28 -20.50 -0.23
C ASN A 110 14.12 -19.92 1.17
N LYS A 111 13.66 -18.67 1.29
CA LYS A 111 13.47 -18.02 2.59
C LYS A 111 12.35 -18.62 3.43
N THR A 112 11.27 -19.08 2.80
CA THR A 112 10.13 -19.65 3.51
C THR A 112 10.43 -21.02 4.09
N GLN A 113 11.49 -21.71 3.69
CA GLN A 113 11.88 -23.01 4.28
C GLN A 113 12.25 -22.85 5.75
N ASP A 114 13.02 -21.82 6.08
CA ASP A 114 13.51 -21.55 7.44
C ASP A 114 12.52 -20.73 8.29
N MET A 115 11.41 -20.29 7.70
CA MET A 115 10.42 -19.49 8.41
C MET A 115 9.47 -20.37 9.23
N ASP A 116 9.04 -19.83 10.37
CA ASP A 116 7.95 -20.41 11.15
C ASP A 116 6.62 -20.38 10.36
N PRO A 117 5.81 -21.45 10.37
CA PRO A 117 4.55 -21.50 9.63
C PRO A 117 3.61 -20.32 9.90
N PHE A 118 3.50 -19.85 11.15
CA PHE A 118 2.61 -18.74 11.49
C PHE A 118 3.04 -17.42 10.82
N LYS A 119 4.34 -17.22 10.63
CA LYS A 119 4.91 -16.04 9.95
C LYS A 119 4.79 -16.08 8.43
N LYS A 120 4.35 -17.21 7.86
CA LYS A 120 4.13 -17.36 6.41
C LYS A 120 2.74 -16.88 5.97
N HIS A 121 1.82 -16.68 6.91
CA HIS A 121 0.45 -16.23 6.65
C HIS A 121 0.38 -14.72 6.38
N GLY A 122 -0.46 -14.35 5.42
CA GLY A 122 -0.64 -12.98 4.96
C GLY A 122 -1.69 -12.85 3.87
N GLY A 123 -1.64 -11.75 3.13
CA GLY A 123 -2.57 -11.51 2.04
C GLY A 123 -1.97 -10.73 0.89
N LEU A 124 -2.71 -10.71 -0.21
CA LEU A 124 -2.36 -9.97 -1.41
C LEU A 124 -3.09 -8.62 -1.44
N LEU A 125 -2.33 -7.55 -1.62
CA LEU A 125 -2.85 -6.20 -1.83
C LEU A 125 -2.66 -5.85 -3.30
N VAL A 126 -3.72 -5.36 -3.92
CA VAL A 126 -3.74 -4.99 -5.33
C VAL A 126 -4.19 -3.55 -5.45
N ASP A 127 -3.38 -2.75 -6.13
CA ASP A 127 -3.76 -1.39 -6.46
C ASP A 127 -3.24 -1.00 -7.85
N GLU A 128 -3.92 -0.04 -8.47
CA GLU A 128 -3.61 0.50 -9.78
C GLU A 128 -3.08 1.93 -9.63
N LEU A 129 -1.97 2.23 -10.31
CA LEU A 129 -1.30 3.53 -10.27
C LEU A 129 -1.38 4.19 -11.64
N LYS A 130 -1.80 5.44 -11.71
CA LYS A 130 -1.73 6.22 -12.95
C LYS A 130 -0.27 6.52 -13.29
N LEU A 131 0.13 6.23 -14.52
CA LEU A 131 1.46 6.52 -15.07
C LEU A 131 1.37 7.62 -16.12
N ALA A 132 2.46 8.35 -16.31
CA ALA A 132 2.62 9.23 -17.46
C ALA A 132 2.97 8.38 -18.69
N GLU A 133 2.18 8.51 -19.77
CA GLU A 133 2.45 7.84 -21.03
C GLU A 133 3.80 8.30 -21.57
N ASN A 134 4.75 7.36 -21.73
CA ASN A 134 6.07 7.66 -22.25
C ASN A 134 6.66 6.43 -22.94
N ILE A 135 7.22 6.63 -24.13
CA ILE A 135 8.00 5.62 -24.82
C ILE A 135 9.48 5.90 -24.59
N SER A 136 10.22 4.88 -24.15
CA SER A 136 11.66 4.96 -24.02
C SER A 136 12.35 3.81 -24.74
N VAL A 137 13.49 4.12 -25.36
CA VAL A 137 14.33 3.11 -26.02
C VAL A 137 15.47 2.78 -25.07
N LYS A 138 15.55 1.51 -24.66
CA LYS A 138 16.67 1.01 -23.88
C LYS A 138 17.94 1.01 -24.71
N GLN A 139 19.08 1.01 -24.03
CA GLN A 139 20.39 0.81 -24.68
C GLN A 139 20.50 -0.52 -25.43
N SER A 140 19.65 -1.49 -25.12
CA SER A 140 19.53 -2.77 -25.83
C SER A 140 18.73 -2.68 -27.15
N GLY A 141 18.21 -1.50 -27.51
CA GLY A 141 17.32 -1.30 -28.67
C GLY A 141 15.87 -1.73 -28.42
N GLN A 142 15.54 -2.26 -27.22
CA GLN A 142 14.18 -2.61 -26.86
C GLN A 142 13.39 -1.35 -26.52
N ILE A 143 12.20 -1.24 -27.11
CA ILE A 143 11.26 -0.14 -26.84
C ILE A 143 10.37 -0.53 -25.65
N GLU A 144 10.21 0.39 -24.70
CA GLU A 144 9.35 0.26 -23.53
C GLU A 144 8.30 1.38 -23.51
N GLY A 145 7.22 1.18 -22.76
CA GLY A 145 6.11 2.13 -22.65
C GLY A 145 4.77 1.61 -23.17
N PHE A 146 4.72 0.33 -23.55
CA PHE A 146 3.51 -0.35 -24.02
C PHE A 146 2.87 -1.18 -22.92
N VAL A 147 1.60 -1.56 -23.13
CA VAL A 147 0.88 -2.51 -22.26
C VAL A 147 1.62 -3.83 -22.22
N ASP A 148 1.88 -4.32 -21.01
CA ASP A 148 2.54 -5.59 -20.74
C ASP A 148 1.86 -6.25 -19.54
N LEU A 149 0.96 -7.17 -19.85
CA LEU A 149 0.22 -8.02 -18.92
C LEU A 149 0.90 -9.39 -18.76
N GLY A 150 2.17 -9.51 -19.18
CA GLY A 150 2.88 -10.78 -19.25
C GLY A 150 2.18 -11.77 -20.19
N PRO A 151 1.87 -13.01 -19.74
CA PRO A 151 1.26 -14.04 -20.59
C PRO A 151 -0.16 -13.69 -21.06
N PHE A 152 -0.81 -12.72 -20.41
CA PHE A 152 -2.18 -12.30 -20.72
C PHE A 152 -2.28 -11.17 -21.75
N THR A 153 -1.14 -10.71 -22.29
CA THR A 153 -1.12 -9.58 -23.22
C THR A 153 -1.69 -9.97 -24.57
N SER A 154 -2.79 -9.34 -24.96
CA SER A 154 -3.39 -9.55 -26.28
C SER A 154 -2.53 -8.97 -27.40
N ALA A 155 -2.66 -9.46 -28.63
CA ALA A 155 -1.88 -8.95 -29.76
C ALA A 155 -2.12 -7.46 -30.05
N ALA A 156 -3.35 -6.99 -29.82
CA ALA A 156 -3.73 -5.58 -30.00
C ALA A 156 -3.12 -4.66 -28.93
N ASP A 157 -2.94 -5.16 -27.70
CA ASP A 157 -2.41 -4.35 -26.60
C ASP A 157 -0.89 -4.12 -26.71
N ARG A 158 -0.16 -4.98 -27.42
CA ARG A 158 1.31 -4.89 -27.53
C ARG A 158 1.83 -3.61 -28.17
N THR A 159 1.03 -2.95 -29.01
CA THR A 159 1.36 -1.68 -29.67
C THR A 159 0.75 -0.48 -28.95
N THR A 160 -0.02 -0.73 -27.91
CA THR A 160 -0.80 0.27 -27.20
C THR A 160 0.00 0.81 -26.02
N HIS A 161 0.03 2.13 -25.86
CA HIS A 161 0.77 2.78 -24.77
C HIS A 161 0.14 2.48 -23.41
N SER A 162 0.97 2.16 -22.42
CA SER A 162 0.53 1.98 -21.04
C SER A 162 0.39 3.33 -20.34
N ASP A 163 -0.73 3.53 -19.64
CA ASP A 163 -1.00 4.73 -18.85
C ASP A 163 -1.32 4.40 -17.38
N HIS A 164 -1.33 3.12 -17.01
CA HIS A 164 -1.47 2.65 -15.65
C HIS A 164 -0.48 1.50 -15.36
N GLY A 165 -0.17 1.31 -14.08
CA GLY A 165 0.61 0.20 -13.57
C GLY A 165 -0.13 -0.48 -12.44
N MET A 166 -0.41 -1.78 -12.58
CA MET A 166 -0.98 -2.59 -11.50
C MET A 166 0.15 -3.27 -10.72
N VAL A 167 0.10 -3.18 -9.40
CA VAL A 167 1.08 -3.81 -8.51
C VAL A 167 0.37 -4.77 -7.56
N ILE A 168 0.89 -5.99 -7.45
CA ILE A 168 0.42 -7.01 -6.51
C ILE A 168 1.50 -7.20 -5.44
N LEU A 169 1.16 -6.88 -4.20
CA LEU A 169 2.04 -7.01 -3.04
C LEU A 169 1.56 -8.11 -2.12
N PHE A 170 2.48 -8.90 -1.57
CA PHE A 170 2.23 -9.75 -0.41
C PHE A 170 2.57 -9.00 0.87
N VAL A 171 1.66 -9.06 1.84
CA VAL A 171 1.82 -8.49 3.18
C VAL A 171 1.55 -9.58 4.21
N PRO A 172 2.55 -9.98 5.02
CA PRO A 172 2.37 -10.95 6.09
C PRO A 172 1.55 -10.36 7.25
N PHE A 173 0.84 -11.20 8.00
CA PHE A 173 0.23 -10.76 9.26
C PHE A 173 1.27 -10.44 10.32
N VAL A 174 2.36 -11.21 10.34
CA VAL A 174 3.43 -11.11 11.33
C VAL A 174 4.74 -10.73 10.64
N GLY A 175 5.22 -9.54 10.96
CA GLY A 175 6.47 -9.00 10.44
C GLY A 175 6.26 -7.69 9.67
N GLY A 176 7.26 -6.82 9.71
CA GLY A 176 7.24 -5.51 9.06
C GLY A 176 7.85 -5.51 7.66
N TRP A 177 7.64 -6.57 6.87
CA TRP A 177 8.17 -6.67 5.50
C TRP A 177 7.03 -6.79 4.50
N THR A 178 7.26 -6.34 3.28
CA THR A 178 6.33 -6.50 2.16
C THR A 178 7.11 -6.89 0.92
N GLN A 179 6.48 -7.60 0.00
CA GLN A 179 7.15 -8.02 -1.23
C GLN A 179 6.22 -7.85 -2.42
N VAL A 180 6.72 -7.20 -3.46
CA VAL A 180 6.05 -7.16 -4.76
C VAL A 180 6.18 -8.53 -5.42
N ILE A 181 5.04 -9.14 -5.74
CA ILE A 181 4.94 -10.46 -6.37
C ILE A 181 4.79 -10.33 -7.89
N GLY A 182 4.05 -9.32 -8.33
CA GLY A 182 3.86 -9.04 -9.75
C GLY A 182 3.60 -7.57 -10.02
N THR A 183 4.05 -7.11 -11.19
CA THR A 183 3.84 -5.75 -11.68
C THR A 183 3.43 -5.83 -13.14
N PHE A 184 2.36 -5.13 -13.52
CA PHE A 184 1.81 -5.17 -14.88
C PHE A 184 1.62 -3.76 -15.41
N ALA A 185 1.95 -3.54 -16.68
CA ALA A 185 1.69 -2.27 -17.37
C ALA A 185 0.37 -2.38 -18.13
N THR A 186 -0.55 -1.45 -17.91
CA THR A 186 -1.93 -1.54 -18.44
C THR A 186 -2.33 -0.25 -19.14
N ARG A 187 -3.34 -0.35 -20.02
CA ARG A 187 -4.03 0.82 -20.55
C ARG A 187 -5.44 0.89 -19.97
N GLY A 188 -5.71 1.93 -19.21
CA GLY A 188 -6.87 2.01 -18.35
C GLY A 188 -6.91 0.87 -17.34
N ASN A 189 -8.12 0.63 -16.87
CA ASN A 189 -8.39 -0.33 -15.81
C ASN A 189 -8.47 -1.74 -16.39
N ILE A 190 -7.96 -2.72 -15.65
CA ILE A 190 -8.03 -4.11 -16.11
C ILE A 190 -9.48 -4.60 -16.07
N LYS A 191 -9.92 -5.28 -17.13
CA LYS A 191 -11.24 -5.92 -17.17
C LYS A 191 -11.35 -6.93 -16.02
N GLY A 192 -12.47 -6.90 -15.29
CA GLY A 192 -12.66 -7.74 -14.10
C GLY A 192 -12.47 -9.24 -14.34
N ASP A 193 -12.77 -9.74 -15.54
CA ASP A 193 -12.55 -11.16 -15.90
C ASP A 193 -11.06 -11.52 -15.97
N LEU A 194 -10.25 -10.66 -16.58
CA LEU A 194 -8.80 -10.85 -16.64
C LEU A 194 -8.15 -10.63 -15.27
N LEU A 195 -8.61 -9.64 -14.52
CA LEU A 195 -8.12 -9.39 -13.17
C LEU A 195 -8.34 -10.60 -12.26
N ALA A 196 -9.50 -11.26 -12.35
CA ALA A 196 -9.77 -12.49 -11.60
C ALA A 196 -8.76 -13.61 -11.94
N GLN A 197 -8.41 -13.79 -13.21
CA GLN A 197 -7.41 -14.77 -13.63
C GLN A 197 -6.03 -14.45 -13.07
N ILE A 198 -5.60 -13.18 -13.17
CA ILE A 198 -4.31 -12.72 -12.63
C ILE A 198 -4.26 -12.94 -11.11
N MET A 199 -5.34 -12.65 -10.39
CA MET A 199 -5.37 -12.82 -8.93
C MET A 199 -5.35 -14.27 -8.48
N VAL A 200 -6.02 -15.16 -9.21
CA VAL A 200 -5.92 -16.60 -8.96
C VAL A 200 -4.49 -17.09 -9.22
N GLU A 201 -3.87 -16.68 -10.33
CA GLU A 201 -2.49 -17.06 -10.63
C GLU A 201 -1.51 -16.51 -9.56
N ALA A 202 -1.68 -15.25 -9.14
CA ALA A 202 -0.88 -14.64 -8.08
C ALA A 202 -0.97 -15.45 -6.78
N THR A 203 -2.18 -15.87 -6.41
CA THR A 203 -2.43 -16.70 -5.21
C THR A 203 -1.70 -18.04 -5.32
N VAL A 204 -1.85 -18.73 -6.46
CA VAL A 204 -1.21 -20.03 -6.71
C VAL A 204 0.32 -19.93 -6.70
N LEU A 205 0.89 -18.90 -7.34
CA LEU A 205 2.34 -18.71 -7.39
C LEU A 205 2.93 -18.36 -6.02
N THR A 206 2.23 -17.55 -5.24
CA THR A 206 2.64 -17.17 -3.88
C THR A 206 2.63 -18.39 -2.93
N GLU A 207 1.60 -19.22 -3.03
CA GLU A 207 1.49 -20.48 -2.29
C GLU A 207 2.55 -21.50 -2.68
N LYS A 208 2.89 -21.59 -3.97
CA LYS A 208 4.02 -22.42 -4.45
C LYS A 208 5.38 -21.98 -3.91
N SER A 209 5.53 -20.69 -3.55
CA SER A 209 6.71 -20.18 -2.84
C SER A 209 6.68 -20.41 -1.33
N GLY A 210 5.69 -21.13 -0.80
CA GLY A 210 5.61 -21.51 0.62
C GLY A 210 5.02 -20.44 1.54
N LEU A 211 4.42 -19.38 0.99
CA LEU A 211 3.66 -18.38 1.74
C LEU A 211 2.18 -18.76 1.73
N PHE A 212 1.44 -18.45 2.79
CA PHE A 212 0.01 -18.70 2.87
C PHE A 212 -0.78 -17.42 2.59
N VAL A 213 -1.66 -17.47 1.60
CA VAL A 213 -2.50 -16.33 1.19
C VAL A 213 -3.90 -16.52 1.77
N ASP A 214 -4.19 -15.79 2.83
CA ASP A 214 -5.47 -15.89 3.55
C ASP A 214 -6.50 -14.86 3.06
N PHE A 215 -6.04 -13.72 2.52
CA PHE A 215 -6.94 -12.69 2.01
C PHE A 215 -6.42 -11.96 0.76
N ILE A 216 -7.35 -11.36 0.01
CA ILE A 216 -7.10 -10.40 -1.06
C ILE A 216 -7.79 -9.08 -0.70
N THR A 217 -7.03 -7.98 -0.77
CA THR A 217 -7.54 -6.62 -0.57
C THR A 217 -7.41 -5.81 -1.84
N CYS A 218 -8.52 -5.17 -2.23
CA CYS A 218 -8.57 -4.18 -3.30
C CYS A 218 -9.60 -3.08 -2.99
N ASP A 219 -9.58 -2.02 -3.77
CA ASP A 219 -10.56 -0.95 -3.66
C ASP A 219 -11.98 -1.40 -4.09
N GLY A 220 -12.95 -0.52 -3.90
CA GLY A 220 -14.35 -0.76 -4.26
C GLY A 220 -14.71 -0.45 -5.72
N ALA A 221 -13.75 -0.35 -6.65
CA ALA A 221 -14.03 0.02 -8.04
C ALA A 221 -14.91 -1.00 -8.79
N THR A 222 -15.51 -0.58 -9.90
CA THR A 222 -16.48 -1.42 -10.65
C THR A 222 -15.87 -2.71 -11.17
N TRP A 223 -14.64 -2.67 -11.68
CA TRP A 223 -13.91 -3.85 -12.17
C TRP A 223 -13.48 -4.79 -11.03
N ASN A 224 -13.07 -4.24 -9.88
CA ASN A 224 -12.77 -5.02 -8.67
C ASN A 224 -14.00 -5.74 -8.13
N ARG A 225 -15.17 -5.07 -8.10
CA ARG A 225 -16.44 -5.72 -7.76
C ARG A 225 -16.84 -6.81 -8.75
N ARG A 226 -16.55 -6.62 -10.05
CA ARG A 226 -16.76 -7.63 -11.09
C ARG A 226 -15.87 -8.86 -10.84
N MET A 227 -14.59 -8.66 -10.55
CA MET A 227 -13.68 -9.73 -10.13
C MET A 227 -14.24 -10.50 -8.92
N TRP A 228 -14.70 -9.81 -7.88
CA TRP A 228 -15.29 -10.46 -6.70
C TRP A 228 -16.47 -11.35 -7.06
N THR A 229 -17.38 -10.83 -7.89
CA THR A 229 -18.57 -11.56 -8.34
C THR A 229 -18.18 -12.83 -9.09
N LEU A 230 -17.17 -12.75 -9.97
CA LEU A 230 -16.66 -13.89 -10.74
C LEU A 230 -16.03 -14.97 -9.86
N LEU A 231 -15.33 -14.56 -8.80
CA LEU A 231 -14.73 -15.48 -7.83
C LEU A 231 -15.78 -16.02 -6.85
N GLY A 232 -17.05 -15.60 -6.95
CA GLY A 232 -18.15 -16.10 -6.12
C GLY A 232 -18.33 -15.37 -4.80
N VAL A 233 -17.75 -14.16 -4.68
CA VAL A 233 -17.95 -13.21 -3.59
C VAL A 233 -19.08 -12.25 -3.96
N LYS A 234 -20.09 -12.14 -3.09
CA LYS A 234 -21.26 -11.29 -3.33
C LYS A 234 -21.83 -10.76 -2.02
N GLY A 235 -22.30 -9.52 -2.05
CA GLY A 235 -23.03 -8.90 -0.96
C GLY A 235 -24.41 -8.47 -1.43
N THR A 236 -25.45 -8.92 -0.74
CA THR A 236 -26.82 -8.44 -0.92
C THR A 236 -27.38 -8.12 0.48
N ARG A 237 -28.42 -7.27 0.55
CA ARG A 237 -29.10 -6.96 1.81
C ARG A 237 -29.55 -8.26 2.48
N GLY A 238 -29.00 -8.57 3.66
CA GLY A 238 -29.30 -9.78 4.43
C GLY A 238 -28.44 -11.03 4.12
N SER A 239 -27.56 -10.99 3.11
CA SER A 239 -26.66 -12.12 2.80
C SER A 239 -25.33 -11.63 2.23
N VAL A 240 -24.24 -11.84 2.98
CA VAL A 240 -22.88 -11.49 2.57
C VAL A 240 -22.04 -12.75 2.49
N LYS A 241 -21.48 -13.03 1.31
CA LYS A 241 -20.46 -14.05 1.09
C LYS A 241 -19.15 -13.37 0.75
N CYS A 242 -18.27 -13.26 1.74
CA CYS A 242 -16.96 -12.59 1.65
C CYS A 242 -15.77 -13.55 1.50
N LYS A 243 -16.02 -14.85 1.42
CA LYS A 243 -14.98 -15.88 1.32
C LYS A 243 -15.35 -17.00 0.37
N VAL A 244 -14.33 -17.62 -0.23
CA VAL A 244 -14.44 -18.74 -1.18
C VAL A 244 -13.45 -19.83 -0.77
N LYS A 245 -13.67 -21.08 -1.22
CA LYS A 245 -12.68 -22.14 -1.00
C LYS A 245 -11.34 -21.73 -1.60
N HIS A 246 -10.25 -21.99 -0.89
CA HIS A 246 -8.92 -21.58 -1.34
C HIS A 246 -8.49 -22.43 -2.55
N PRO A 247 -7.95 -21.82 -3.63
CA PRO A 247 -7.70 -22.52 -4.91
C PRO A 247 -6.59 -23.57 -4.86
N VAL A 248 -5.72 -23.53 -3.85
CA VAL A 248 -4.60 -24.48 -3.66
C VAL A 248 -4.89 -25.51 -2.57
N ASP A 249 -5.77 -25.19 -1.62
CA ASP A 249 -5.98 -25.99 -0.41
C ASP A 249 -7.46 -25.94 -0.02
N GLU A 250 -8.17 -27.04 -0.22
CA GLU A 250 -9.60 -27.10 0.02
C GLU A 250 -10.01 -26.94 1.50
N SER A 251 -9.07 -27.13 2.44
CA SER A 251 -9.32 -26.99 3.88
C SER A 251 -9.40 -25.52 4.32
N ARG A 252 -8.86 -24.60 3.51
CA ARG A 252 -8.79 -23.16 3.80
C ARG A 252 -9.77 -22.35 2.97
N TYR A 253 -10.00 -21.12 3.43
CA TYR A 253 -10.80 -20.13 2.73
C TYR A 253 -9.93 -18.95 2.32
N LEU A 254 -10.18 -18.42 1.13
CA LEU A 254 -9.64 -17.15 0.68
C LEU A 254 -10.67 -16.05 0.95
N HIS A 255 -10.27 -15.06 1.74
CA HIS A 255 -11.12 -13.95 2.15
C HIS A 255 -10.94 -12.73 1.22
N PHE A 256 -12.02 -12.05 0.87
CA PHE A 256 -11.99 -10.83 0.07
C PHE A 256 -12.39 -9.65 0.93
N VAL A 257 -11.48 -8.68 1.06
CA VAL A 257 -11.61 -7.54 1.96
C VAL A 257 -11.52 -6.26 1.16
N SER A 258 -12.39 -5.30 1.43
CA SER A 258 -12.28 -3.97 0.81
C SER A 258 -11.26 -3.12 1.57
N ASP A 259 -10.57 -2.23 0.87
CA ASP A 259 -9.74 -1.22 1.52
C ASP A 259 -10.59 -0.30 2.43
N PHE A 260 -10.46 -0.51 3.74
CA PHE A 260 -11.24 0.18 4.77
C PHE A 260 -11.06 1.71 4.73
N PRO A 261 -9.83 2.26 4.71
CA PRO A 261 -9.56 3.66 4.38
C PRO A 261 -10.37 4.22 3.20
N HIS A 262 -10.46 3.50 2.08
CA HIS A 262 -11.25 3.94 0.93
C HIS A 262 -12.75 3.94 1.23
N LEU A 263 -13.28 2.95 1.95
CA LEU A 263 -14.68 2.95 2.37
C LEU A 263 -15.03 4.17 3.21
N ILE A 264 -14.18 4.55 4.16
CA ILE A 264 -14.38 5.74 5.00
C ILE A 264 -14.35 7.02 4.16
N LYS A 265 -13.43 7.12 3.19
CA LYS A 265 -13.43 8.23 2.22
C LYS A 265 -14.72 8.28 1.40
N CYS A 266 -15.20 7.15 0.89
CA CYS A 266 -16.42 7.05 0.11
C CYS A 266 -17.65 7.47 0.92
N LEU A 267 -17.73 7.04 2.19
CA LEU A 267 -18.80 7.45 3.11
C LEU A 267 -18.80 8.97 3.33
N ARG A 268 -17.63 9.55 3.64
CA ARG A 268 -17.45 11.00 3.79
C ARG A 268 -17.84 11.77 2.53
N ASN A 269 -17.39 11.30 1.36
CA ASN A 269 -17.71 11.94 0.07
C ASN A 269 -19.19 11.79 -0.30
N GLY A 270 -19.84 10.69 0.12
CA GLY A 270 -21.28 10.51 0.01
C GLY A 270 -22.04 11.54 0.87
N LEU A 271 -21.68 11.66 2.15
CA LEU A 271 -22.27 12.62 3.10
C LEU A 271 -22.10 14.09 2.67
N LEU A 272 -21.05 14.41 1.90
CA LEU A 272 -20.84 15.73 1.33
C LEU A 272 -21.83 16.07 0.20
N LYS A 273 -22.33 15.04 -0.51
CA LYS A 273 -23.20 15.19 -1.67
C LYS A 273 -24.69 15.04 -1.32
N CYS A 274 -25.01 14.07 -0.47
CA CYS A 274 -26.39 13.75 -0.10
C CYS A 274 -26.51 13.32 1.35
N SER A 275 -27.74 13.36 1.87
CA SER A 275 -28.09 12.76 3.15
C SER A 275 -28.27 11.24 3.02
N PHE A 276 -28.06 10.52 4.12
CA PHE A 276 -28.31 9.09 4.23
C PHE A 276 -29.52 8.82 5.13
N ASN A 277 -30.40 7.93 4.70
CA ASN A 277 -31.47 7.42 5.54
C ASN A 277 -30.89 6.33 6.45
N THR A 278 -31.17 6.42 7.75
CA THR A 278 -30.83 5.34 8.68
C THR A 278 -32.10 4.53 9.01
N PRO A 279 -31.98 3.20 9.25
CA PRO A 279 -33.14 2.36 9.54
C PRO A 279 -33.92 2.76 10.81
N ASP A 280 -33.26 3.42 11.76
CA ASP A 280 -33.70 3.44 13.15
C ASP A 280 -34.22 4.78 13.68
N GLY A 281 -34.61 5.75 12.84
CA GLY A 281 -35.47 6.82 13.37
C GLY A 281 -34.79 7.90 14.22
N ASP A 282 -33.69 7.56 14.89
CA ASP A 282 -33.13 8.31 15.98
C ASP A 282 -31.61 8.42 15.86
N VAL A 283 -31.15 9.63 15.56
CA VAL A 283 -29.74 10.04 15.45
C VAL A 283 -29.24 10.59 16.79
N SER A 284 -29.97 10.36 17.88
CA SER A 284 -29.57 10.71 19.25
C SER A 284 -28.36 9.92 19.78
N HIS A 285 -27.97 8.84 19.10
CA HIS A 285 -26.77 8.05 19.42
C HIS A 285 -25.85 7.88 18.20
N PHE A 286 -25.19 8.95 17.75
CA PHE A 286 -24.18 8.83 16.71
C PHE A 286 -22.86 8.20 17.22
N LEU A 287 -22.29 7.32 16.37
CA LEU A 287 -20.94 6.72 16.40
C LEU A 287 -20.58 5.62 17.43
N LEU A 288 -21.46 5.22 18.36
CA LEU A 288 -21.08 4.18 19.34
C LEU A 288 -21.00 2.73 18.80
N PRO A 289 -21.84 2.23 17.87
CA PRO A 289 -21.74 0.82 17.48
C PRO A 289 -20.65 0.52 16.44
N PHE A 290 -20.36 1.45 15.54
CA PHE A 290 -19.42 1.20 14.42
C PHE A 290 -17.95 1.19 14.85
N MET A 291 -17.60 1.82 15.98
CA MET A 291 -16.23 1.82 16.51
C MET A 291 -15.99 0.88 17.69
N LYS A 292 -17.05 0.30 18.31
CA LYS A 292 -16.90 -0.60 19.48
C LYS A 292 -16.98 -2.10 19.21
N LYS A 293 -17.40 -2.58 18.03
CA LYS A 293 -17.43 -4.03 17.76
C LYS A 293 -16.15 -4.56 17.12
N GLY A 294 -15.09 -4.53 17.91
CA GLY A 294 -13.98 -5.48 17.85
C GLY A 294 -14.23 -6.69 18.77
N THR A 295 -15.44 -7.25 18.78
CA THR A 295 -15.79 -8.41 19.62
C THR A 295 -16.67 -9.41 18.89
N CYS A 296 -16.13 -10.64 18.83
CA CYS A 296 -16.72 -11.93 18.50
C CYS A 296 -18.24 -11.97 18.23
N LEU A 297 -18.57 -12.48 17.03
CA LEU A 297 -19.82 -13.15 16.74
C LEU A 297 -20.12 -14.22 17.81
N ARG A 298 -21.23 -14.06 18.53
CA ARG A 298 -21.93 -15.21 19.13
C ARG A 298 -23.32 -15.31 18.53
N ASN A 299 -23.63 -16.54 18.17
CA ASN A 299 -24.89 -17.02 17.63
C ASN A 299 -26.07 -16.62 18.51
N SER A 300 -27.17 -16.21 17.88
CA SER A 300 -28.50 -16.55 18.38
C SER A 300 -29.47 -16.71 17.22
N THR A 301 -30.13 -17.84 17.28
CA THR A 301 -31.03 -18.48 16.33
C THR A 301 -32.42 -17.83 16.25
N SER A 302 -33.16 -18.28 15.24
CA SER A 302 -34.62 -18.29 15.04
C SER A 302 -35.36 -16.99 14.69
N PHE A 303 -35.79 -16.89 13.43
CA PHE A 303 -37.22 -16.84 13.09
C PHE A 303 -37.46 -17.18 11.60
N LYS A 304 -38.52 -17.94 11.30
CA LYS A 304 -38.97 -18.36 9.95
C LYS A 304 -40.17 -17.51 9.48
N PRO A 305 -40.52 -17.53 8.17
CA PRO A 305 -41.24 -16.44 7.46
C PRO A 305 -42.75 -16.70 7.25
N PRO A 306 -43.46 -15.75 6.63
CA PRO A 306 -44.05 -15.97 5.29
C PRO A 306 -43.70 -14.79 4.36
N GLY A 307 -43.62 -14.87 3.02
CA GLY A 307 -44.38 -15.63 2.04
C GLY A 307 -45.06 -14.64 1.10
N GLU A 308 -44.46 -14.36 -0.07
CA GLU A 308 -45.07 -14.04 -1.39
C GLU A 308 -44.30 -13.03 -2.25
N ARG A 309 -44.37 -13.31 -3.57
CA ARG A 309 -43.66 -12.69 -4.69
C ARG A 309 -44.32 -11.36 -5.12
N LYS A 310 -43.53 -10.44 -5.70
CA LYS A 310 -43.67 -10.00 -7.13
C LYS A 310 -42.67 -8.88 -7.50
N SER A 311 -41.99 -9.14 -8.61
CA SER A 311 -41.63 -8.29 -9.76
C SER A 311 -41.33 -6.79 -9.59
N ALA A 312 -40.21 -6.39 -10.21
CA ALA A 312 -39.78 -5.02 -10.45
C ALA A 312 -40.82 -4.18 -11.22
N VAL A 313 -41.07 -2.96 -10.75
CA VAL A 313 -41.57 -1.85 -11.58
C VAL A 313 -40.89 -0.56 -11.13
N CYS A 314 -40.19 0.10 -12.04
CA CYS A 314 -39.83 1.52 -11.92
C CYS A 314 -41.13 2.34 -11.89
N PHE A 315 -41.44 2.95 -10.74
CA PHE A 315 -42.39 4.05 -10.69
C PHE A 315 -41.68 5.29 -10.16
N ALA A 316 -41.49 6.25 -11.06
CA ALA A 316 -41.42 7.65 -10.68
C ALA A 316 -42.85 8.10 -10.36
N PHE A 317 -43.14 8.43 -9.10
CA PHE A 317 -44.27 9.29 -8.72
C PHE A 317 -43.84 10.18 -7.54
N PRO A 318 -44.25 11.46 -7.52
CA PRO A 318 -43.59 12.51 -6.77
C PRO A 318 -44.16 12.69 -5.36
N ALA A 319 -43.31 13.20 -4.47
CA ALA A 319 -43.67 14.03 -3.31
C ALA A 319 -44.94 13.65 -2.53
N LEU A 320 -44.91 12.57 -1.73
CA LEU A 320 -45.82 12.36 -0.57
C LEU A 320 -45.45 11.10 0.27
N LEU A 321 -44.14 10.84 0.45
CA LEU A 321 -43.64 9.74 1.29
C LEU A 321 -42.43 10.18 2.14
N SER A 322 -42.43 11.44 2.56
CA SER A 322 -41.52 11.99 3.58
C SER A 322 -42.10 11.77 4.99
N ILE A 323 -42.49 10.54 5.29
CA ILE A 323 -42.98 10.15 6.61
C ILE A 323 -41.80 9.50 7.36
N PHE A 324 -41.22 10.29 8.27
CA PHE A 324 -40.43 9.87 9.45
C PHE A 324 -39.30 8.85 9.24
N PHE A 325 -38.29 9.18 8.43
CA PHE A 325 -36.96 8.59 8.61
C PHE A 325 -35.93 9.71 8.83
N PRO A 326 -35.12 9.67 9.90
CA PRO A 326 -34.11 10.67 10.16
C PRO A 326 -33.06 10.62 9.06
N GLN A 327 -32.77 11.78 8.51
CA GLN A 327 -31.75 11.94 7.50
C GLN A 327 -30.46 12.39 8.15
N VAL A 328 -29.43 11.55 8.07
CA VAL A 328 -28.08 11.92 8.47
C VAL A 328 -27.49 12.76 7.35
N SER A 329 -27.18 14.01 7.66
CA SER A 329 -26.48 14.90 6.74
C SER A 329 -25.26 15.53 7.40
N LEU A 330 -24.28 15.90 6.58
CA LEU A 330 -23.12 16.63 7.07
C LEU A 330 -23.47 18.05 7.54
N TRP A 331 -24.69 18.53 7.29
CA TRP A 331 -25.16 19.85 7.71
C TRP A 331 -25.00 20.07 9.21
N HIS A 332 -25.37 19.08 10.04
CA HIS A 332 -25.25 19.16 11.51
C HIS A 332 -23.79 19.39 11.92
N VAL A 333 -22.86 18.69 11.28
CA VAL A 333 -21.41 18.86 11.51
C VAL A 333 -20.94 20.24 11.04
N LYS A 334 -21.46 20.77 9.91
CA LYS A 334 -21.13 22.13 9.45
C LYS A 334 -21.60 23.18 10.46
N LYS A 335 -22.78 23.01 11.04
CA LYS A 335 -23.33 23.94 12.03
C LYS A 335 -22.60 23.88 13.35
N ALA A 336 -22.32 22.68 13.87
CA ALA A 336 -21.47 22.52 15.03
C ALA A 336 -20.11 23.20 14.80
N TYR A 337 -19.52 23.04 13.61
CA TYR A 337 -18.27 23.70 13.26
C TYR A 337 -18.40 25.23 13.23
N ASP A 338 -19.47 25.78 12.66
CA ASP A 338 -19.69 27.23 12.61
C ASP A 338 -19.88 27.85 14.01
N LEU A 339 -20.50 27.11 14.94
CA LEU A 339 -20.68 27.51 16.34
C LEU A 339 -19.34 27.43 17.10
N ASP A 340 -18.62 26.31 16.98
CA ASP A 340 -17.33 26.10 17.61
C ASP A 340 -16.26 27.08 17.10
N PHE A 341 -16.30 27.41 15.81
CA PHE A 341 -15.38 28.37 15.21
C PHE A 341 -15.54 29.78 15.79
N LYS A 342 -16.76 30.15 16.19
CA LYS A 342 -17.07 31.44 16.83
C LYS A 342 -16.79 31.45 18.33
N SER A 343 -16.64 30.29 18.96
CA SER A 343 -16.27 30.18 20.37
C SER A 343 -14.85 30.71 20.60
N LEU A 344 -14.74 31.73 21.46
CA LEU A 344 -13.47 32.39 21.80
C LEU A 344 -12.76 31.76 23.00
N THR A 345 -13.49 31.06 23.88
CA THR A 345 -12.98 30.60 25.18
C THR A 345 -12.52 29.14 25.15
N LEU A 346 -13.36 28.23 24.64
CA LEU A 346 -13.05 26.81 24.53
C LEU A 346 -13.66 26.24 23.25
N LYS A 347 -12.82 25.55 22.46
CA LYS A 347 -13.24 24.84 21.26
C LYS A 347 -13.43 23.37 21.58
N ALA A 348 -14.61 22.83 21.32
CA ALA A 348 -14.92 21.42 21.39
C ALA A 348 -14.30 20.64 20.23
N MET A 349 -14.03 21.28 19.09
CA MET A 349 -13.46 20.64 17.89
C MET A 349 -12.18 21.31 17.38
N PRO A 350 -11.12 21.47 18.22
CA PRO A 350 -9.93 22.27 17.88
C PRO A 350 -9.10 21.71 16.71
N GLY A 351 -9.27 20.42 16.38
CA GLY A 351 -8.59 19.76 15.25
C GLY A 351 -9.38 19.76 13.95
N ILE A 352 -10.64 20.23 13.98
CA ILE A 352 -11.52 20.26 12.81
C ILE A 352 -11.43 21.64 12.18
N THR A 353 -11.21 21.66 10.87
CA THR A 353 -11.03 22.88 10.09
C THR A 353 -11.94 22.86 8.87
N LYS A 354 -12.01 23.97 8.13
CA LYS A 354 -12.82 24.09 6.93
C LYS A 354 -12.56 22.96 5.91
N CYS A 355 -11.34 22.45 5.79
CA CYS A 355 -11.02 21.36 4.86
C CYS A 355 -11.64 20.01 5.25
N HIS A 356 -12.13 19.84 6.47
CA HIS A 356 -12.85 18.63 6.88
C HIS A 356 -14.31 18.66 6.41
N VAL A 357 -14.92 19.85 6.47
CA VAL A 357 -16.35 20.09 6.28
C VAL A 357 -16.68 20.49 4.84
N GLN A 358 -15.74 21.17 4.19
CA GLN A 358 -15.80 21.63 2.80
C GLN A 358 -14.46 21.35 2.10
N PRO A 359 -14.07 20.06 1.94
CA PRO A 359 -12.83 19.71 1.29
C PRO A 359 -12.85 20.02 -0.21
N THR A 360 -11.73 20.54 -0.71
CA THR A 360 -11.42 20.57 -2.15
C THR A 360 -11.21 19.16 -2.71
N SER A 361 -11.19 19.02 -4.03
CA SER A 361 -10.99 17.71 -4.70
C SER A 361 -9.70 17.00 -4.26
N PHE A 362 -8.62 17.75 -3.97
CA PHE A 362 -7.37 17.18 -3.47
C PHE A 362 -7.50 16.71 -2.01
N GLU A 363 -8.19 17.47 -1.17
CA GLU A 363 -8.38 17.15 0.25
C GLU A 363 -9.33 15.97 0.46
N GLN A 364 -10.26 15.72 -0.47
CA GLN A 364 -11.12 14.53 -0.47
C GLN A 364 -10.33 13.22 -0.59
N GLN A 365 -9.09 13.26 -1.09
CA GLN A 365 -8.21 12.09 -1.13
C GLN A 365 -7.46 11.87 0.18
N ARG A 366 -7.39 12.86 1.08
CA ARG A 366 -6.78 12.71 2.40
C ARG A 366 -7.70 11.90 3.30
N VAL A 367 -7.24 10.71 3.66
CA VAL A 367 -7.97 9.76 4.51
C VAL A 367 -8.01 10.26 5.96
N SER A 368 -6.94 10.89 6.44
CA SER A 368 -6.85 11.44 7.81
C SER A 368 -8.01 12.36 8.14
N TYR A 369 -8.39 13.24 7.22
CA TYR A 369 -9.54 14.15 7.40
C TYR A 369 -10.87 13.41 7.50
N ALA A 370 -11.03 12.30 6.76
CA ALA A 370 -12.23 11.48 6.86
C ALA A 370 -12.31 10.80 8.23
N PHE A 371 -11.20 10.24 8.73
CA PHE A 371 -11.14 9.64 10.07
C PHE A 371 -11.37 10.67 11.17
N GLN A 372 -10.79 11.87 11.06
CA GLN A 372 -10.99 12.95 12.01
C GLN A 372 -12.44 13.43 12.03
N LEU A 373 -13.08 13.49 10.86
CA LEU A 373 -14.50 13.87 10.72
C LEU A 373 -15.44 12.88 11.42
N PHE A 374 -15.13 11.58 11.37
CA PHE A 374 -15.87 10.54 12.10
C PHE A 374 -15.27 10.23 13.47
N GLY A 375 -14.44 11.12 13.99
CA GLY A 375 -13.78 10.97 15.28
C GLY A 375 -14.62 11.46 16.45
N GLU A 376 -14.19 11.08 17.65
CA GLU A 376 -14.87 11.39 18.91
C GLU A 376 -15.01 12.90 19.18
N ARG A 377 -14.07 13.72 18.71
CA ARG A 377 -14.13 15.18 18.88
C ARG A 377 -15.33 15.81 18.18
N VAL A 378 -15.64 15.35 16.97
CA VAL A 378 -16.84 15.82 16.23
C VAL A 378 -18.10 15.40 16.97
N LEU A 379 -18.11 14.18 17.52
CA LEU A 379 -19.22 13.70 18.33
C LEU A 379 -19.43 14.55 19.60
N GLN A 380 -18.35 14.91 20.29
CA GLN A 380 -18.42 15.79 21.47
C GLN A 380 -18.91 17.20 21.10
N GLY A 381 -18.44 17.75 19.98
CA GLY A 381 -18.92 19.03 19.47
C GLY A 381 -20.41 19.00 19.12
N LEU A 382 -20.89 17.93 18.48
CA LEU A 382 -22.31 17.75 18.19
C LEU A 382 -23.16 17.66 19.47
N HIS A 383 -22.69 16.99 20.52
CA HIS A 383 -23.39 16.94 21.80
C HIS A 383 -23.39 18.28 22.52
N LEU A 384 -22.26 19.01 22.51
CA LEU A 384 -22.17 20.31 23.18
C LEU A 384 -23.12 21.32 22.53
N TYR A 385 -23.18 21.34 21.20
CA TYR A 385 -24.00 22.29 20.45
C TYR A 385 -25.39 21.77 20.10
N LYS A 386 -25.84 20.69 20.75
CA LYS A 386 -27.07 19.98 20.38
C LYS A 386 -28.29 20.91 20.39
N ASP A 387 -28.51 21.61 21.50
CA ASP A 387 -29.68 22.47 21.68
C ASP A 387 -29.70 23.63 20.67
N GLU A 388 -28.55 24.22 20.33
CA GLU A 388 -28.49 25.32 19.35
C GLU A 388 -28.62 24.84 17.90
N ILE A 389 -28.28 23.57 17.64
CA ILE A 389 -28.50 22.92 16.35
C ILE A 389 -30.00 22.60 16.22
N GLU A 390 -30.61 21.93 17.20
CA GLU A 390 -32.03 21.56 17.23
C GLU A 390 -32.94 22.78 17.15
N ALA A 391 -32.60 23.89 17.84
CA ALA A 391 -33.34 25.15 17.76
C ALA A 391 -33.43 25.73 16.34
N LYS A 392 -32.53 25.35 15.42
CA LYS A 392 -32.50 25.82 14.02
C LYS A 392 -33.07 24.84 13.01
N THR A 393 -33.24 23.57 13.37
CA THR A 393 -33.72 22.51 12.46
C THR A 393 -35.04 21.88 12.86
N GLY A 394 -35.54 22.17 14.07
CA GLY A 394 -36.54 21.33 14.70
C GLY A 394 -35.92 20.06 15.30
N PRO A 395 -36.70 19.32 16.12
CA PRO A 395 -36.26 18.08 16.75
C PRO A 395 -35.91 16.98 15.73
#